data_AF-A0A4S4EAI3-F1
#
_entry.id   AF-A0A4S4EAI3-F1
#
_cell.length_a   1.000
_cell.length_b   1.000
_cell.length_c   1.000
_cell.angle_alpha   90.00
_cell.angle_beta   90.00
_cell.angle_gamma   90.00
#
_symmetry.space_group_name_H-M   'P 1'
#
loop_
_entity.id
_entity.type
_entity.pdbx_description
1 polymer ?
#
loop_
_entity_poly.entity_id
_entity_poly.type
_entity_poly.pdbx_seq_one_letter_code
_entity_poly.pdbx_strand_id
1 'polypeptide(L)'
;MGKASVLIYIAVAVLLLLLVSHSPKKPSHHRYRRLKLRSNFSPDKHSSHHHHEPVPFDPLVADIERKREDKQWEKKMYFEQAHKELEEAPAAESQPEWEDFMNAEDYLNDEDKFNVTGRLVLLFPKIDVDPADGYATENELTDWILKNSEREVMHRTQREMELHDKNRDGFVSFSEYEPPSWVRNADNTSFGYEMGWWKEEHFNASDADGDGLLNITEFNDFQHPADSKNPKLLQWLCQEEIRNYDEESHNPSHESDDSTEAPARKLFAELDKDGDGYLSDVELLPVIGKLHPSERYYAKQQADYIISQADADKDGRLTLREMIDSPYVFYSAIFNEDDESDYEYHDEFR
;
A
#
# COMPACT_ATOMS: atom_id res chain seq x y z
N MET A 1 -42.46 51.29 -33.63
CA MET A 1 -41.50 50.29 -33.15
C MET A 1 -41.56 49.09 -34.09
N GLY A 2 -40.81 48.93 -35.16
CA GLY A 2 -39.65 49.61 -35.71
C GLY A 2 -38.89 48.49 -36.42
N LYS A 3 -39.07 48.32 -37.74
CA LYS A 3 -38.53 47.19 -38.54
C LYS A 3 -37.02 46.97 -38.32
N ALA A 4 -36.31 48.01 -37.88
CA ALA A 4 -34.91 47.97 -37.45
C ALA A 4 -34.65 47.04 -36.25
N SER A 5 -35.55 46.96 -35.27
CA SER A 5 -35.38 46.08 -34.10
C SER A 5 -35.39 44.61 -34.50
N VAL A 6 -36.25 44.22 -35.45
CA VAL A 6 -36.33 42.83 -35.94
C VAL A 6 -35.04 42.43 -36.66
N LEU A 7 -34.46 43.34 -37.45
CA LEU A 7 -33.18 43.09 -38.14
C LEU A 7 -32.02 42.90 -37.15
N ILE A 8 -32.02 43.64 -36.03
CA ILE A 8 -31.01 43.48 -34.97
C ILE A 8 -31.14 42.10 -34.30
N TYR A 9 -32.36 41.67 -33.97
CA TYR A 9 -32.56 40.35 -33.36
C TYR A 9 -32.17 39.20 -34.30
N ILE A 10 -32.43 39.33 -35.62
CA ILE A 10 -32.00 38.34 -36.61
C ILE A 10 -30.47 38.31 -36.71
N ALA A 11 -29.82 39.47 -36.73
CA ALA A 11 -28.36 39.54 -36.79
C ALA A 11 -27.70 38.92 -35.54
N VAL A 12 -28.25 39.17 -34.35
CA VAL A 12 -27.78 38.56 -33.10
C VAL A 12 -28.01 37.06 -33.08
N ALA A 13 -29.16 36.58 -33.57
CA ALA A 13 -29.44 35.15 -33.65
C ALA A 13 -28.49 34.41 -34.62
N VAL A 14 -28.18 35.03 -35.77
CA VAL A 14 -27.21 34.48 -36.73
C VAL A 14 -25.79 34.49 -36.16
N LEU A 15 -25.41 35.56 -35.43
CA LEU A 15 -24.11 35.63 -34.76
C LEU A 15 -23.97 34.56 -33.67
N LEU A 16 -25.01 34.33 -32.87
CA LEU A 16 -25.04 33.27 -31.86
C LEU A 16 -24.97 31.88 -32.50
N LEU A 17 -25.69 31.64 -33.60
CA LEU A 17 -25.59 30.40 -34.36
C LEU A 17 -24.20 30.20 -34.94
N LEU A 18 -23.56 31.26 -35.45
CA LEU A 18 -22.19 31.20 -35.96
C LEU A 18 -21.20 30.89 -34.83
N LEU A 19 -21.34 31.52 -33.66
CA LEU A 19 -20.50 31.27 -32.49
C LEU A 19 -20.66 29.83 -31.95
N VAL A 20 -21.89 29.29 -31.94
CA VAL A 20 -22.14 27.89 -31.56
C VAL A 20 -21.57 26.92 -32.62
N SER A 21 -21.64 27.28 -33.90
CA SER A 21 -21.13 26.44 -35.00
C SER A 21 -19.60 26.48 -35.17
N HIS A 22 -18.94 27.52 -34.68
CA HIS A 22 -17.48 27.71 -34.75
C HIS A 22 -16.79 27.57 -33.39
N SER A 23 -17.51 27.09 -32.37
CA SER A 23 -16.87 26.67 -31.13
C SER A 23 -15.87 25.55 -31.45
N PRO A 24 -14.57 25.70 -31.15
CA PRO A 24 -13.58 24.70 -31.48
C PRO A 24 -13.97 23.41 -30.77
N LYS A 25 -14.33 22.39 -31.57
CA LYS A 25 -14.44 21.02 -31.08
C LYS A 25 -13.05 20.64 -30.59
N LYS A 26 -12.79 20.78 -29.29
CA LYS A 26 -11.66 20.11 -28.65
C LYS A 26 -11.78 18.63 -29.04
N PRO A 27 -10.75 18.00 -29.62
CA PRO A 27 -10.76 16.55 -29.67
C PRO A 27 -10.90 16.08 -28.22
N SER A 28 -11.99 15.35 -27.93
CA SER A 28 -12.03 14.51 -26.75
C SER A 28 -10.93 13.49 -26.94
N HIS A 29 -9.72 13.83 -26.51
CA HIS A 29 -8.76 12.80 -26.13
C HIS A 29 -9.35 12.16 -24.88
N HIS A 30 -10.25 11.19 -25.07
CA HIS A 30 -10.28 10.08 -24.13
C HIS A 30 -8.90 9.47 -24.25
N ARG A 31 -7.98 9.94 -23.39
CA ARG A 31 -6.78 9.16 -23.08
C ARG A 31 -7.36 7.88 -22.51
N TYR A 32 -7.34 6.81 -23.31
CA TYR A 32 -7.44 5.47 -22.75
C TYR A 32 -6.32 5.41 -21.70
N ARG A 33 -6.70 5.37 -20.42
CA ARG A 33 -5.72 5.20 -19.35
C ARG A 33 -5.17 3.79 -19.53
N ARG A 34 -3.87 3.68 -19.71
CA ARG A 34 -3.19 2.39 -19.82
C ARG A 34 -2.98 1.84 -18.42
N LEU A 35 -3.33 0.57 -18.23
CA LEU A 35 -2.97 -0.21 -17.05
C LEU A 35 -1.45 -0.36 -17.05
N LYS A 36 -0.79 0.14 -15.99
CA LYS A 36 0.64 -0.03 -15.77
C LYS A 36 0.85 -0.94 -14.56
N LEU A 37 1.66 -1.99 -14.73
CA LEU A 37 2.09 -2.79 -13.58
C LEU A 37 3.02 -1.96 -12.69
N ARG A 38 2.93 -2.14 -11.38
CA ARG A 38 3.73 -1.39 -10.39
C ARG A 38 5.23 -1.56 -10.60
N SER A 39 6.00 -0.49 -10.41
CA SER A 39 7.46 -0.52 -10.55
C SER A 39 8.23 -0.90 -9.26
N ASN A 40 7.55 -1.02 -8.12
CA ASN A 40 8.20 -1.04 -6.80
C ASN A 40 8.59 -2.44 -6.29
N PHE A 41 9.59 -3.05 -6.92
CA PHE A 41 10.41 -4.06 -6.24
C PHE A 41 11.65 -3.36 -5.65
N SER A 42 11.58 -2.93 -4.39
CA SER A 42 12.70 -2.36 -3.63
C SER A 42 12.96 -3.23 -2.40
N PRO A 43 13.90 -4.21 -2.47
CA PRO A 43 14.19 -5.05 -1.32
C PRO A 43 15.11 -4.34 -0.30
N ASP A 44 15.73 -3.23 -0.69
CA ASP A 44 16.64 -2.48 0.17
C ASP A 44 16.59 -1.00 -0.20
N LYS A 45 15.87 -0.22 0.61
CA LYS A 45 16.23 1.18 0.92
C LYS A 45 15.36 1.64 2.08
N HIS A 46 15.96 1.58 3.26
CA HIS A 46 15.70 2.44 4.41
C HIS A 46 14.24 2.89 4.60
N SER A 47 13.58 2.22 5.55
CA SER A 47 12.49 2.75 6.37
C SER A 47 12.44 4.28 6.40
N SER A 48 11.63 4.89 5.54
CA SER A 48 11.25 6.28 5.62
C SER A 48 10.11 6.53 4.63
N HIS A 49 8.91 6.68 5.19
CA HIS A 49 7.59 6.93 4.59
C HIS A 49 6.76 5.71 4.17
N HIS A 50 5.80 5.38 5.04
CA HIS A 50 4.71 4.42 4.84
C HIS A 50 3.72 4.91 3.77
N HIS A 51 4.11 4.87 2.49
CA HIS A 51 3.12 4.78 1.44
C HIS A 51 2.61 3.34 1.41
N HIS A 52 1.47 3.10 2.07
CA HIS A 52 0.75 1.84 1.88
C HIS A 52 0.33 1.75 0.43
N GLU A 53 0.82 0.71 -0.23
CA GLU A 53 0.59 0.49 -1.63
C GLU A 53 -0.77 -0.19 -1.82
N PRO A 54 -1.72 0.38 -2.59
CA PRO A 54 -3.05 -0.19 -2.74
C PRO A 54 -2.97 -1.60 -3.33
N VAL A 55 -3.80 -2.53 -2.91
CA VAL A 55 -3.68 -3.91 -3.42
C VAL A 55 -4.49 -4.10 -4.70
N PRO A 56 -4.01 -4.90 -5.68
CA PRO A 56 -4.79 -5.21 -6.87
C PRO A 56 -6.16 -5.79 -6.52
N PHE A 57 -7.21 -5.17 -7.05
CA PHE A 57 -8.58 -5.60 -6.80
C PHE A 57 -8.88 -6.97 -7.44
N ASP A 58 -8.29 -7.25 -8.61
CA ASP A 58 -8.48 -8.49 -9.34
C ASP A 58 -7.33 -9.49 -9.04
N PRO A 59 -7.63 -10.68 -8.48
CA PRO A 59 -6.64 -11.73 -8.26
C PRO A 59 -5.85 -12.14 -9.49
N LEU A 60 -6.39 -12.05 -10.70
CA LEU A 60 -5.62 -12.36 -11.92
C LEU A 60 -4.55 -11.31 -12.19
N VAL A 61 -4.85 -10.04 -11.95
CA VAL A 61 -3.84 -8.97 -12.04
C VAL A 61 -2.79 -9.21 -10.96
N ALA A 62 -3.22 -9.49 -9.72
CA ALA A 62 -2.31 -9.79 -8.63
C ALA A 62 -1.36 -10.95 -8.98
N ASP A 63 -1.87 -12.04 -9.58
CA ASP A 63 -1.05 -13.16 -10.04
C ASP A 63 -0.02 -12.76 -11.12
N ILE A 64 -0.39 -11.84 -12.01
CA ILE A 64 0.50 -11.30 -13.05
C ILE A 64 1.61 -10.45 -12.41
N GLU A 65 1.25 -9.58 -11.46
CA GLU A 65 2.18 -8.75 -10.69
C GLU A 65 3.17 -9.61 -9.88
N ARG A 66 2.67 -10.58 -9.10
CA ARG A 66 3.52 -11.48 -8.31
C ARG A 66 4.53 -12.22 -9.14
N LYS A 67 4.13 -12.79 -10.30
CA LYS A 67 5.07 -13.47 -11.21
C LYS A 67 6.14 -12.54 -11.76
N ARG A 68 5.78 -11.30 -12.03
CA ARG A 68 6.74 -10.28 -12.45
C ARG A 68 7.72 -9.98 -11.31
N GLU A 69 7.22 -9.72 -10.11
CA GLU A 69 8.09 -9.47 -8.96
C GLU A 69 8.99 -10.68 -8.66
N ASP A 70 8.49 -11.91 -8.75
CA ASP A 70 9.28 -13.13 -8.55
C ASP A 70 10.46 -13.21 -9.51
N LYS A 71 10.21 -12.99 -10.81
CA LYS A 71 11.28 -12.97 -11.81
C LYS A 71 12.28 -11.82 -11.55
N GLN A 72 11.83 -10.67 -11.03
CA GLN A 72 12.72 -9.55 -10.67
C GLN A 72 13.57 -9.87 -9.43
N TRP A 73 12.95 -10.49 -8.42
CA TRP A 73 13.60 -10.96 -7.21
C TRP A 73 14.67 -12.00 -7.53
N GLU A 74 14.32 -13.05 -8.28
CA GLU A 74 15.25 -14.09 -8.72
C GLU A 74 16.45 -13.46 -9.44
N LYS A 75 16.19 -12.55 -10.37
CA LYS A 75 17.25 -11.83 -11.07
C LYS A 75 18.18 -11.11 -10.09
N LYS A 76 17.65 -10.33 -9.14
CA LYS A 76 18.47 -9.59 -8.17
C LYS A 76 19.33 -10.57 -7.36
N MET A 77 18.73 -11.65 -6.86
CA MET A 77 19.41 -12.70 -6.11
C MET A 77 20.55 -13.34 -6.91
N TYR A 78 20.31 -13.70 -8.18
CA TYR A 78 21.34 -14.22 -9.08
C TYR A 78 22.50 -13.22 -9.26
N PHE A 79 22.21 -11.93 -9.50
CA PHE A 79 23.26 -10.92 -9.67
C PHE A 79 24.04 -10.68 -8.38
N GLU A 80 23.39 -10.62 -7.22
CA GLU A 80 24.06 -10.43 -5.93
C GLU A 80 24.94 -11.63 -5.55
N GLN A 81 24.47 -12.85 -5.83
CA GLN A 81 25.24 -14.07 -5.59
C GLN A 81 26.43 -14.17 -6.56
N ALA A 82 26.24 -13.86 -7.85
CA ALA A 82 27.30 -13.81 -8.85
C ALA A 82 28.34 -12.70 -8.57
N HIS A 83 27.92 -11.56 -8.01
CA HIS A 83 28.86 -10.51 -7.58
C HIS A 83 29.70 -10.93 -6.36
N LYS A 84 29.25 -11.91 -5.57
CA LYS A 84 30.03 -12.55 -4.49
C LYS A 84 31.03 -13.58 -5.03
N GLU A 85 30.76 -14.19 -6.19
CA GLU A 85 31.59 -15.20 -6.84
C GLU A 85 32.18 -14.69 -8.17
N LEU A 86 33.10 -13.73 -8.10
CA LEU A 86 33.92 -13.35 -9.26
C LEU A 86 35.30 -14.01 -9.19
N GLU A 87 35.38 -15.27 -9.64
CA GLU A 87 36.37 -15.72 -10.63
C GLU A 87 35.73 -16.80 -11.54
N GLU A 88 35.55 -16.44 -12.81
CA GLU A 88 35.32 -17.30 -13.99
C GLU A 88 33.99 -18.09 -14.11
N ALA A 89 33.07 -17.57 -14.94
CA ALA A 89 32.15 -18.42 -15.72
C ALA A 89 31.92 -17.86 -17.14
N PRO A 90 31.78 -18.73 -18.16
CA PRO A 90 31.96 -18.39 -19.57
C PRO A 90 30.72 -17.76 -20.21
N ALA A 91 30.97 -16.93 -21.21
CA ALA A 91 29.95 -16.36 -22.07
C ALA A 91 29.22 -17.45 -22.88
N ALA A 92 27.96 -17.73 -22.53
CA ALA A 92 26.82 -17.94 -23.44
C ALA A 92 25.72 -18.77 -22.76
N GLU A 93 24.77 -18.11 -22.11
CA GLU A 93 23.39 -18.60 -22.00
C GLU A 93 22.47 -17.43 -22.38
N SER A 94 21.41 -17.75 -23.12
CA SER A 94 20.45 -16.80 -23.70
C SER A 94 19.94 -15.78 -22.68
N GLN A 95 19.90 -14.51 -23.06
CA GLN A 95 19.26 -13.45 -22.25
C GLN A 95 17.86 -13.92 -21.81
N PRO A 96 17.54 -13.94 -20.51
CA PRO A 96 16.32 -14.57 -20.01
C PRO A 96 15.09 -13.75 -20.39
N GLU A 97 14.06 -14.35 -20.98
CA GLU A 97 12.63 -13.94 -21.05
C GLU A 97 12.24 -12.47 -20.70
N TRP A 98 12.96 -11.46 -21.18
CA TRP A 98 12.66 -10.03 -20.98
C TRP A 98 11.40 -9.60 -21.74
N GLU A 99 11.02 -10.38 -22.75
CA GLU A 99 9.78 -10.21 -23.52
C GLU A 99 8.52 -10.40 -22.67
N ASP A 100 8.57 -11.22 -21.60
CA ASP A 100 7.38 -11.55 -20.80
C ASP A 100 6.86 -10.38 -19.95
N PHE A 101 7.73 -9.47 -19.53
CA PHE A 101 7.34 -8.32 -18.70
C PHE A 101 6.66 -7.23 -19.52
N MET A 102 7.16 -6.96 -20.74
CA MET A 102 6.47 -6.06 -21.68
C MET A 102 5.15 -6.70 -22.15
N ASN A 103 5.13 -8.03 -22.31
CA ASN A 103 3.92 -8.78 -22.66
C ASN A 103 2.83 -8.70 -21.59
N ALA A 104 3.17 -8.66 -20.30
CA ALA A 104 2.18 -8.58 -19.23
C ALA A 104 1.41 -7.23 -19.23
N GLU A 105 2.12 -6.11 -19.42
CA GLU A 105 1.50 -4.79 -19.57
C GLU A 105 0.72 -4.69 -20.88
N ASP A 106 1.28 -5.18 -22.00
CA ASP A 106 0.59 -5.24 -23.28
C ASP A 106 -0.67 -6.12 -23.21
N TYR A 107 -0.64 -7.21 -22.45
CA TYR A 107 -1.78 -8.11 -22.25
C TYR A 107 -2.91 -7.41 -21.48
N LEU A 108 -2.60 -6.71 -20.38
CA LEU A 108 -3.60 -5.99 -19.60
C LEU A 108 -4.24 -4.85 -20.40
N ASN A 109 -3.46 -4.18 -21.26
CA ASN A 109 -3.92 -3.06 -22.08
C ASN A 109 -4.61 -3.46 -23.39
N ASP A 110 -4.58 -4.74 -23.74
CA ASP A 110 -5.22 -5.26 -24.94
C ASP A 110 -6.66 -5.66 -24.61
N GLU A 111 -7.62 -4.80 -24.92
CA GLU A 111 -9.07 -5.00 -24.67
C GLU A 111 -9.61 -6.32 -25.27
N ASP A 112 -9.01 -6.82 -26.36
CA ASP A 112 -9.40 -8.09 -26.96
C ASP A 112 -8.88 -9.30 -26.14
N LYS A 113 -7.81 -9.10 -25.35
CA LYS A 113 -7.21 -10.13 -24.49
C LYS A 113 -7.64 -10.01 -23.02
N PHE A 114 -7.76 -8.80 -22.49
CA PHE A 114 -8.10 -8.51 -21.10
C PHE A 114 -9.34 -7.63 -20.99
N ASN A 115 -10.50 -8.28 -20.97
CA ASN A 115 -11.78 -7.61 -20.84
C ASN A 115 -12.10 -7.30 -19.36
N VAL A 116 -11.76 -6.09 -18.92
CA VAL A 116 -11.96 -5.59 -17.54
C VAL A 116 -13.41 -5.73 -17.08
N THR A 117 -14.37 -5.39 -17.94
CA THR A 117 -15.80 -5.53 -17.64
C THR A 117 -16.21 -6.99 -17.43
N GLY A 118 -15.72 -7.88 -18.28
CA GLY A 118 -15.94 -9.33 -18.14
C GLY A 118 -15.34 -9.88 -16.85
N ARG A 119 -14.18 -9.36 -16.42
CA ARG A 119 -13.59 -9.70 -15.11
C ARG A 119 -14.52 -9.31 -13.97
N LEU A 120 -15.06 -8.10 -13.96
CA LEU A 120 -15.97 -7.65 -12.88
C LEU A 120 -17.24 -8.51 -12.78
N VAL A 121 -17.79 -8.97 -13.91
CA VAL A 121 -18.91 -9.93 -13.92
C VAL A 121 -18.55 -11.26 -13.23
N LEU A 122 -17.31 -11.72 -13.38
CA LEU A 122 -16.82 -12.96 -12.74
C LEU A 122 -16.45 -12.77 -11.27
N LEU A 123 -16.06 -11.55 -10.88
CA LEU A 123 -15.66 -11.22 -9.52
C LEU A 123 -16.85 -10.90 -8.62
N PHE A 124 -17.89 -10.24 -9.15
CA PHE A 124 -19.05 -9.80 -8.37
C PHE A 124 -19.65 -10.88 -7.46
N PRO A 125 -19.96 -12.11 -7.94
CA PRO A 125 -20.54 -13.15 -7.08
C PRO A 125 -19.58 -13.72 -6.03
N LYS A 126 -18.29 -13.37 -6.09
CA LYS A 126 -17.30 -13.73 -5.07
C LYS A 126 -17.13 -12.66 -4.00
N ILE A 127 -17.61 -11.45 -4.27
CA ILE A 127 -17.60 -10.31 -3.36
C ILE A 127 -18.92 -10.28 -2.59
N ASP A 128 -20.05 -10.38 -3.29
CA ASP A 128 -21.40 -10.46 -2.74
C ASP A 128 -21.66 -11.84 -2.13
N VAL A 129 -21.38 -11.99 -0.82
CA VAL A 129 -21.37 -13.28 -0.11
C VAL A 129 -22.09 -13.27 1.23
N ASP A 130 -22.28 -12.12 1.89
CA ASP A 130 -22.87 -12.06 3.23
C ASP A 130 -23.76 -10.82 3.47
N PRO A 131 -25.06 -10.90 3.10
CA PRO A 131 -25.71 -11.96 2.34
C PRO A 131 -25.52 -11.77 0.82
N ALA A 132 -25.53 -12.86 0.06
CA ALA A 132 -25.56 -12.81 -1.41
C ALA A 132 -26.90 -12.22 -1.93
N ASP A 133 -27.02 -10.90 -1.93
CA ASP A 133 -28.27 -10.14 -2.17
C ASP A 133 -28.24 -9.29 -3.45
N GLY A 134 -27.16 -9.38 -4.23
CA GLY A 134 -26.98 -8.64 -5.46
C GLY A 134 -26.34 -7.26 -5.27
N TYR A 135 -25.83 -6.96 -4.08
CA TYR A 135 -25.13 -5.72 -3.76
C TYR A 135 -23.78 -6.02 -3.12
N ALA A 136 -22.72 -5.38 -3.62
CA ALA A 136 -21.43 -5.38 -2.94
C ALA A 136 -21.41 -4.23 -1.92
N THR A 137 -21.38 -4.58 -0.64
CA THR A 137 -21.33 -3.62 0.47
C THR A 137 -19.89 -3.16 0.78
N GLU A 138 -19.75 -2.08 1.55
CA GLU A 138 -18.44 -1.62 2.07
C GLU A 138 -17.69 -2.74 2.80
N ASN A 139 -18.38 -3.51 3.64
CA ASN A 139 -17.78 -4.59 4.41
C ASN A 139 -17.28 -5.71 3.49
N GLU A 140 -18.09 -6.12 2.51
CA GLU A 140 -17.69 -7.18 1.56
C GLU A 140 -16.53 -6.75 0.67
N LEU A 141 -16.53 -5.50 0.21
CA LEU A 141 -15.40 -4.93 -0.53
C LEU A 141 -14.15 -4.84 0.34
N THR A 142 -14.29 -4.42 1.60
CA THR A 142 -13.19 -4.38 2.57
C THR A 142 -12.60 -5.77 2.78
N ASP A 143 -13.44 -6.77 3.04
CA ASP A 143 -12.99 -8.14 3.28
C ASP A 143 -12.38 -8.77 2.01
N TRP A 144 -12.91 -8.44 0.82
CA TRP A 144 -12.34 -8.84 -0.46
C TRP A 144 -10.92 -8.27 -0.66
N ILE A 145 -10.76 -6.96 -0.45
CA ILE A 145 -9.47 -6.27 -0.61
C ILE A 145 -8.48 -6.75 0.43
N LEU A 146 -8.90 -6.88 1.70
CA LEU A 146 -8.07 -7.41 2.79
C LEU A 146 -7.58 -8.82 2.46
N LYS A 147 -8.44 -9.70 1.95
CA LYS A 147 -8.02 -11.06 1.57
C LYS A 147 -7.01 -11.07 0.43
N ASN A 148 -7.11 -10.10 -0.49
CA ASN A 148 -6.08 -9.94 -1.51
C ASN A 148 -4.78 -9.41 -0.89
N SER A 149 -4.85 -8.46 0.04
CA SER A 149 -3.66 -7.86 0.66
C SER A 149 -2.91 -8.86 1.53
N GLU A 150 -3.61 -9.64 2.34
CA GLU A 150 -3.04 -10.74 3.11
C GLU A 150 -2.30 -11.74 2.20
N ARG A 151 -2.81 -12.02 0.99
CA ARG A 151 -2.11 -12.92 0.05
C ARG A 151 -0.82 -12.30 -0.50
N GLU A 152 -0.84 -11.03 -0.84
CA GLU A 152 0.35 -10.32 -1.33
C GLU A 152 1.41 -10.20 -0.24
N VAL A 153 0.99 -9.80 0.97
CA VAL A 153 1.86 -9.70 2.15
C VAL A 153 2.50 -11.05 2.43
N MET A 154 1.72 -12.14 2.54
CA MET A 154 2.26 -13.47 2.79
C MET A 154 3.23 -13.97 1.71
N HIS A 155 3.00 -13.64 0.44
CA HIS A 155 3.92 -14.00 -0.65
C HIS A 155 5.25 -13.25 -0.54
N ARG A 156 5.23 -11.97 -0.18
CA ARG A 156 6.46 -11.20 0.10
C ARG A 156 7.19 -11.75 1.33
N THR A 157 6.47 -12.00 2.42
CA THR A 157 7.01 -12.60 3.64
C THR A 157 7.68 -13.94 3.35
N GLN A 158 7.10 -14.77 2.49
CA GLN A 158 7.71 -16.04 2.09
C GLN A 158 9.06 -15.85 1.38
N ARG A 159 9.17 -14.86 0.48
CA ARG A 159 10.45 -14.54 -0.18
C ARG A 159 11.49 -14.03 0.81
N GLU A 160 11.09 -13.15 1.73
CA GLU A 160 11.99 -12.65 2.79
C GLU A 160 12.45 -13.80 3.70
N MET A 161 11.55 -14.72 4.05
CA MET A 161 11.91 -15.91 4.82
C MET A 161 12.97 -16.75 4.10
N GLU A 162 12.89 -16.92 2.78
CA GLU A 162 13.92 -17.65 2.01
C GLU A 162 15.31 -16.98 2.06
N LEU A 163 15.38 -15.67 2.29
CA LEU A 163 16.65 -14.95 2.47
C LEU A 163 17.27 -15.22 3.84
N HIS A 164 16.42 -15.38 4.85
CA HIS A 164 16.85 -15.53 6.24
C HIS A 164 17.01 -17.00 6.65
N ASP A 165 16.19 -17.92 6.16
CA ASP A 165 16.27 -19.37 6.40
C ASP A 165 17.49 -20.01 5.69
N LYS A 166 18.66 -19.78 6.28
CA LYS A 166 19.94 -20.25 5.76
C LYS A 166 20.07 -21.77 5.86
N ASN A 167 19.49 -22.35 6.91
CA ASN A 167 19.60 -23.78 7.18
C ASN A 167 18.54 -24.62 6.43
N ARG A 168 17.50 -23.95 5.87
CA ARG A 168 16.38 -24.51 5.09
C ARG A 168 15.47 -25.43 5.90
N ASP A 169 15.21 -25.11 7.15
CA ASP A 169 14.27 -25.84 8.01
C ASP A 169 12.83 -25.30 7.91
N GLY A 170 12.62 -24.19 7.20
CA GLY A 170 11.32 -23.53 7.05
C GLY A 170 10.98 -22.57 8.20
N PHE A 171 11.96 -22.25 9.05
CA PHE A 171 11.82 -21.30 10.15
C PHE A 171 12.93 -20.24 10.07
N VAL A 172 12.73 -19.14 10.79
CA VAL A 172 13.76 -18.11 10.96
C VAL A 172 14.17 -18.08 12.42
N SER A 173 15.41 -18.47 12.72
CA SER A 173 15.98 -18.27 14.05
C SER A 173 16.49 -16.84 14.23
N PHE A 174 16.59 -16.39 15.48
CA PHE A 174 17.19 -15.08 15.80
C PHE A 174 18.63 -14.95 15.26
N SER A 175 19.37 -16.07 15.16
CA SER A 175 20.73 -16.09 14.65
C SER A 175 20.83 -15.97 13.12
N GLU A 176 19.77 -16.35 12.42
CA GLU A 176 19.67 -16.31 10.96
C GLU A 176 19.26 -14.94 10.45
N TYR A 177 18.42 -14.26 11.23
CA TYR A 177 18.02 -12.88 11.00
C TYR A 177 19.19 -11.93 11.31
N GLU A 178 20.01 -11.61 10.28
CA GLU A 178 21.17 -10.72 10.46
C GLU A 178 20.75 -9.28 10.75
N PRO A 179 21.40 -8.59 11.71
CA PRO A 179 21.17 -7.17 11.90
C PRO A 179 21.60 -6.41 10.64
N PRO A 180 20.89 -5.33 10.27
CA PRO A 180 21.24 -4.53 9.11
C PRO A 180 22.72 -4.08 9.11
N SER A 181 23.30 -3.96 7.91
CA SER A 181 24.73 -3.66 7.74
C SER A 181 25.20 -2.38 8.44
N TRP A 182 24.33 -1.39 8.62
CA TRP A 182 24.61 -0.15 9.35
C TRP A 182 24.66 -0.33 10.88
N VAL A 183 23.93 -1.30 11.44
CA VAL A 183 24.06 -1.74 12.85
C VAL A 183 25.40 -2.45 13.06
N ARG A 184 25.76 -3.35 12.13
CA ARG A 184 27.01 -4.13 12.21
C ARG A 184 28.28 -3.27 12.13
N ASN A 185 28.19 -2.09 11.51
CA ASN A 185 29.31 -1.16 11.33
C ASN A 185 29.31 0.01 12.34
N ALA A 186 28.37 0.04 13.30
CA ALA A 186 28.36 1.06 14.35
C ALA A 186 29.41 0.71 15.42
N ASP A 187 30.36 1.62 15.67
CA ASP A 187 31.26 1.50 16.83
C ASP A 187 30.42 1.51 18.13
N ASN A 188 30.86 0.78 19.17
CA ASN A 188 30.23 0.65 20.51
C ASN A 188 29.88 1.96 21.25
N THR A 189 30.07 3.12 20.62
CA THR A 189 29.83 4.47 21.15
C THR A 189 29.08 5.39 20.17
N SER A 190 28.56 4.85 19.06
CA SER A 190 27.84 5.62 18.04
C SER A 190 26.34 5.33 18.07
N PHE A 191 25.56 6.36 17.74
CA PHE A 191 24.09 6.50 17.63
C PHE A 191 23.29 5.25 17.18
N GLY A 192 23.92 4.29 16.49
CA GLY A 192 23.29 3.05 16.01
C GLY A 192 23.13 1.94 17.06
N TYR A 193 23.81 2.00 18.21
CA TYR A 193 23.70 0.97 19.26
C TYR A 193 22.43 1.11 20.12
N GLU A 194 21.77 2.27 20.10
CA GLU A 194 20.60 2.58 20.94
C GLU A 194 19.26 2.30 20.23
N MET A 195 19.24 2.25 18.88
CA MET A 195 18.02 2.01 18.10
C MET A 195 17.51 0.58 18.28
N GLY A 196 16.30 0.45 18.84
CA GLY A 196 15.75 -0.77 19.40
C GLY A 196 15.14 -1.81 18.45
N TRP A 197 15.20 -1.65 17.14
CA TRP A 197 14.49 -2.52 16.19
C TRP A 197 15.14 -3.87 15.84
N TRP A 198 16.25 -4.22 16.48
CA TRP A 198 16.94 -5.53 16.38
C TRP A 198 16.96 -6.27 17.72
N LYS A 199 16.18 -5.79 18.70
CA LYS A 199 16.10 -6.36 20.05
C LYS A 199 15.43 -7.72 20.00
N GLU A 200 16.08 -8.69 20.65
CA GLU A 200 15.57 -10.02 20.98
C GLU A 200 14.13 -9.98 21.53
N GLU A 201 13.73 -8.88 22.18
CA GLU A 201 12.36 -8.62 22.64
C GLU A 201 11.30 -8.60 21.52
N HIS A 202 11.58 -8.03 20.36
CA HIS A 202 10.65 -8.03 19.21
C HIS A 202 10.47 -9.45 18.69
N PHE A 203 11.59 -10.14 18.46
CA PHE A 203 11.60 -11.54 18.01
C PHE A 203 10.83 -12.44 18.99
N ASN A 204 11.10 -12.28 20.30
CA ASN A 204 10.41 -13.02 21.36
C ASN A 204 8.93 -12.63 21.52
N ALA A 205 8.55 -11.41 21.16
CA ALA A 205 7.15 -10.99 21.18
C ALA A 205 6.37 -11.62 20.02
N SER A 206 7.02 -11.79 18.86
CA SER A 206 6.48 -12.44 17.67
C SER A 206 6.43 -13.97 17.79
N ASP A 207 7.41 -14.57 18.48
CA ASP A 207 7.42 -15.99 18.85
C ASP A 207 6.29 -16.31 19.84
N ALA A 208 5.17 -16.78 19.30
CA ALA A 208 3.93 -16.93 20.05
C ALA A 208 3.95 -18.20 20.90
N ASP A 209 4.58 -19.26 20.40
CA ASP A 209 4.69 -20.55 21.09
C ASP A 209 5.95 -20.70 21.95
N GLY A 210 6.95 -19.82 21.77
CA GLY A 210 8.14 -19.71 22.60
C GLY A 210 9.21 -20.76 22.28
N ASP A 211 9.24 -21.30 21.06
CA ASP A 211 10.21 -22.31 20.66
C ASP A 211 11.55 -21.72 20.17
N GLY A 212 11.63 -20.39 20.06
CA GLY A 212 12.80 -19.63 19.63
C GLY A 212 12.99 -19.56 18.11
N LEU A 213 12.00 -20.01 17.33
CA LEU A 213 12.00 -20.05 15.88
C LEU A 213 10.70 -19.42 15.35
N LEU A 214 10.81 -18.48 14.41
CA LEU A 214 9.61 -17.92 13.79
C LEU A 214 9.16 -18.80 12.64
N ASN A 215 7.95 -19.37 12.74
CA ASN A 215 7.28 -19.96 11.59
C ASN A 215 6.77 -18.86 10.63
N ILE A 216 6.28 -19.22 9.44
CA ILE A 216 5.87 -18.22 8.43
C ILE A 216 4.78 -17.24 8.92
N THR A 217 3.90 -17.67 9.81
CA THR A 217 2.86 -16.80 10.37
C THR A 217 3.45 -15.83 11.39
N GLU A 218 4.33 -16.31 12.26
CA GLU A 218 5.00 -15.47 13.27
C GLU A 218 6.01 -14.53 12.64
N PHE A 219 6.70 -14.96 11.57
CA PHE A 219 7.58 -14.11 10.78
C PHE A 219 6.78 -13.05 10.00
N ASN A 220 5.58 -13.38 9.52
CA ASN A 220 4.67 -12.39 8.95
C ASN A 220 4.25 -11.35 10.00
N ASP A 221 3.86 -11.80 11.19
CA ASP A 221 3.50 -10.91 12.30
C ASP A 221 4.69 -10.04 12.71
N PHE A 222 5.91 -10.60 12.75
CA PHE A 222 7.15 -9.87 13.00
C PHE A 222 7.41 -8.76 11.97
N GLN A 223 7.17 -9.01 10.68
CA GLN A 223 7.32 -8.00 9.63
C GLN A 223 6.16 -6.98 9.62
N HIS A 224 4.97 -7.40 10.07
CA HIS A 224 3.72 -6.64 10.04
C HIS A 224 3.02 -6.61 11.40
N PRO A 225 3.63 -6.02 12.45
CA PRO A 225 3.15 -6.11 13.83
C PRO A 225 1.76 -5.47 14.02
N ALA A 226 1.41 -4.48 13.21
CA ALA A 226 0.11 -3.80 13.23
C ALA A 226 -1.07 -4.69 12.82
N ASP A 227 -0.82 -5.72 12.01
CA ASP A 227 -1.81 -6.69 11.54
C ASP A 227 -1.94 -7.91 12.45
N SER A 228 -1.00 -8.06 13.39
CA SER A 228 -0.97 -9.21 14.29
C SER A 228 -2.15 -9.21 15.25
N LYS A 229 -2.61 -10.42 15.58
CA LYS A 229 -3.57 -10.67 16.66
C LYS A 229 -2.88 -11.04 17.98
N ASN A 230 -1.54 -11.09 17.98
CA ASN A 230 -0.74 -11.44 19.14
C ASN A 230 -0.69 -10.24 20.10
N PRO A 231 -1.29 -10.33 21.31
CA PRO A 231 -1.31 -9.22 22.25
C PRO A 231 0.08 -8.85 22.76
N LYS A 232 1.04 -9.80 22.83
CA LYS A 232 2.42 -9.50 23.23
C LYS A 232 3.09 -8.58 22.21
N LEU A 233 2.88 -8.86 20.92
CA LEU A 233 3.47 -8.10 19.83
C LEU A 233 2.85 -6.70 19.71
N LEU A 234 1.53 -6.60 19.87
CA LEU A 234 0.86 -5.28 19.91
C LEU A 234 1.29 -4.45 21.12
N GLN A 235 1.48 -5.09 22.29
CA GLN A 235 2.02 -4.40 23.47
C GLN A 235 3.46 -3.95 23.24
N TRP A 236 4.30 -4.79 22.64
CA TRP A 236 5.65 -4.42 22.22
C TRP A 236 5.62 -3.22 21.26
N LEU A 237 4.72 -3.21 20.26
CA LEU A 237 4.57 -2.11 19.32
C LEU A 237 4.22 -0.79 20.05
N CYS A 238 3.37 -0.84 21.09
CA CYS A 238 3.11 0.32 21.94
C CYS A 238 4.36 0.79 22.71
N GLN A 239 5.17 -0.14 23.22
CA GLN A 239 6.40 0.19 23.94
C GLN A 239 7.46 0.83 23.02
N GLU A 240 7.57 0.35 21.78
CA GLU A 240 8.44 0.97 20.78
C GLU A 240 8.01 2.40 20.46
N GLU A 241 6.71 2.64 20.31
CA GLU A 241 6.19 3.98 20.03
C GLU A 241 6.54 4.99 21.13
N ILE A 242 6.38 4.59 22.40
CA ILE A 242 6.77 5.41 23.55
C ILE A 242 8.27 5.68 23.56
N ARG A 243 9.08 4.65 23.27
CA ARG A 243 10.55 4.78 23.25
C ARG A 243 11.03 5.76 22.18
N ASN A 244 10.47 5.65 20.97
CA ASN A 244 10.81 6.55 19.87
C ASN A 244 10.52 8.01 20.21
N TYR A 245 9.41 8.28 20.92
CA TYR A 245 9.03 9.63 21.35
C TYR A 245 9.95 10.22 22.44
N ASP A 246 10.34 9.41 23.43
CA ASP A 246 11.26 9.84 24.49
C ASP A 246 12.65 10.22 23.95
N GLU A 247 13.11 9.54 22.90
CA GLU A 247 14.38 9.82 22.22
C GLU A 247 14.34 11.14 21.42
N GLU A 248 13.20 11.47 20.79
CA GLU A 248 13.03 12.71 20.02
C GLU A 248 12.93 13.98 20.90
N SER A 249 12.46 13.83 22.14
CA SER A 249 12.30 14.91 23.13
C SER A 249 13.62 15.61 23.56
N HIS A 250 14.78 15.09 23.15
CA HIS A 250 16.08 15.69 23.45
C HIS A 250 16.50 16.86 22.52
N ASN A 251 15.62 17.32 21.62
CA ASN A 251 15.86 18.49 20.77
C ASN A 251 14.90 19.66 21.12
N PRO A 252 15.26 20.60 22.01
CA PRO A 252 14.33 21.54 22.64
C PRO A 252 14.08 22.78 21.77
N SER A 253 13.59 22.61 20.54
CA SER A 253 13.40 23.74 19.60
C SER A 253 12.05 23.82 18.89
N HIS A 254 11.00 23.21 19.44
CA HIS A 254 9.63 23.50 19.02
C HIS A 254 8.80 24.13 20.15
N GLU A 255 8.90 25.47 20.26
CA GLU A 255 7.76 26.27 20.68
C GLU A 255 6.65 26.11 19.61
N SER A 256 5.65 25.27 19.87
CA SER A 256 4.50 25.10 18.98
C SER A 256 3.31 25.95 19.43
N ASP A 257 2.72 26.62 18.44
CA ASP A 257 1.58 27.52 18.50
C ASP A 257 0.28 26.85 19.03
N ASP A 258 -0.40 27.56 19.94
CA ASP A 258 -1.51 27.15 20.85
C ASP A 258 -2.81 26.68 20.15
N SER A 259 -2.86 26.64 18.81
CA SER A 259 -4.11 26.42 18.06
C SER A 259 -4.40 24.97 17.64
N THR A 260 -3.40 24.08 17.65
CA THR A 260 -3.55 22.65 17.24
C THR A 260 -3.67 21.68 18.41
N GLU A 261 -3.47 22.14 19.65
CA GLU A 261 -3.39 21.29 20.83
C GLU A 261 -4.75 20.77 21.32
N ALA A 262 -5.87 21.42 21.02
CA ALA A 262 -7.14 21.09 21.68
C ALA A 262 -7.65 19.65 21.42
N PRO A 263 -7.61 19.11 20.18
CA PRO A 263 -8.00 17.72 19.92
C PRO A 263 -6.99 16.70 20.46
N ALA A 264 -5.68 16.99 20.34
CA ALA A 264 -4.62 16.11 20.82
C ALA A 264 -4.60 16.02 22.36
N ARG A 265 -4.70 17.16 23.05
CA ARG A 265 -4.83 17.21 24.52
C ARG A 265 -6.08 16.49 25.01
N LYS A 266 -7.18 16.57 24.24
CA LYS A 266 -8.42 15.84 24.57
C LYS A 266 -8.22 14.33 24.43
N LEU A 267 -7.61 13.86 23.34
CA LEU A 267 -7.32 12.44 23.15
C LEU A 267 -6.34 11.94 24.21
N PHE A 268 -5.29 12.71 24.51
CA PHE A 268 -4.34 12.40 25.57
C PHE A 268 -5.03 12.23 26.92
N ALA A 269 -5.85 13.21 27.33
CA ALA A 269 -6.62 13.12 28.57
C ALA A 269 -7.68 12.01 28.59
N GLU A 270 -8.12 11.53 27.42
CA GLU A 270 -8.99 10.35 27.33
C GLU A 270 -8.22 9.04 27.48
N LEU A 271 -6.94 9.01 27.11
CA LEU A 271 -6.09 7.82 27.16
C LEU A 271 -5.35 7.68 28.50
N ASP A 272 -4.85 8.78 29.06
CA ASP A 272 -4.21 8.87 30.38
C ASP A 272 -5.26 8.58 31.48
N LYS A 273 -5.35 7.32 31.90
CA LYS A 273 -6.35 6.82 32.85
C LYS A 273 -5.90 7.01 34.29
N ASP A 274 -4.61 6.92 34.55
CA ASP A 274 -4.06 7.07 35.89
C ASP A 274 -3.75 8.53 36.24
N GLY A 275 -3.74 9.43 35.25
CA GLY A 275 -3.59 10.88 35.42
C GLY A 275 -2.16 11.28 35.76
N ASP A 276 -1.18 10.45 35.44
CA ASP A 276 0.22 10.73 35.73
C ASP A 276 0.87 11.72 34.74
N GLY A 277 0.15 12.04 33.66
CA GLY A 277 0.57 12.97 32.62
C GLY A 277 1.45 12.33 31.54
N TYR A 278 1.53 11.00 31.48
CA TYR A 278 2.20 10.20 30.47
C TYR A 278 1.20 9.17 29.88
N LEU A 279 1.57 8.53 28.77
CA LEU A 279 0.81 7.39 28.23
C LEU A 279 1.62 6.12 28.39
N SER A 280 1.11 5.17 29.17
CA SER A 280 1.68 3.83 29.27
C SER A 280 1.39 3.00 28.01
N ASP A 281 2.14 1.90 27.82
CA ASP A 281 1.94 0.94 26.72
C ASP A 281 0.51 0.36 26.72
N VAL A 282 -0.05 0.13 27.91
CA VAL A 282 -1.43 -0.35 28.09
C VAL A 282 -2.46 0.71 27.69
N GLU A 283 -2.21 1.98 27.95
CA GLU A 283 -3.11 3.09 27.60
C GLU A 283 -3.04 3.45 26.12
N LEU A 284 -1.91 3.17 25.46
CA LEU A 284 -1.72 3.39 24.03
C LEU A 284 -2.35 2.27 23.17
N LEU A 285 -2.45 1.05 23.71
CA LEU A 285 -2.97 -0.13 23.02
C LEU A 285 -4.32 0.09 22.27
N PRO A 286 -5.32 0.80 22.82
CA PRO A 286 -6.59 1.03 22.12
C PRO A 286 -6.49 1.94 20.89
N VAL A 287 -5.41 2.71 20.77
CA VAL A 287 -5.18 3.65 19.66
C VAL A 287 -4.00 3.28 18.78
N ILE A 288 -3.30 2.18 19.08
CA ILE A 288 -2.12 1.77 18.31
C ILE A 288 -2.46 1.57 16.82
N GLY A 289 -3.65 1.03 16.51
CA GLY A 289 -4.12 0.88 15.13
C GLY A 289 -4.42 2.19 14.38
N LYS A 290 -4.38 3.35 15.06
CA LYS A 290 -4.42 4.68 14.43
C LYS A 290 -3.02 5.23 14.14
N LEU A 291 -2.04 4.84 14.94
CA LEU A 291 -0.63 5.23 14.79
C LEU A 291 0.06 4.33 13.76
N HIS A 292 -0.28 3.04 13.80
CA HIS A 292 0.14 2.00 12.87
C HIS A 292 -1.10 1.40 12.21
N PRO A 293 -1.60 1.99 11.10
CA PRO A 293 -2.79 1.48 10.43
C PRO A 293 -2.55 0.08 9.85
N SER A 294 -3.48 -0.83 10.10
CA SER A 294 -3.43 -2.21 9.60
C SER A 294 -3.86 -2.31 8.13
N GLU A 295 -3.57 -3.44 7.49
CA GLU A 295 -4.07 -3.80 6.16
C GLU A 295 -5.60 -3.68 6.09
N ARG A 296 -6.30 -4.01 7.17
CA ARG A 296 -7.76 -3.85 7.24
C ARG A 296 -8.19 -2.39 7.17
N TYR A 297 -7.43 -1.48 7.78
CA TYR A 297 -7.69 -0.06 7.68
C TYR A 297 -7.54 0.42 6.23
N TYR A 298 -6.45 0.04 5.56
CA TYR A 298 -6.21 0.43 4.17
C TYR A 298 -7.21 -0.22 3.19
N ALA A 299 -7.57 -1.48 3.42
CA ALA A 299 -8.61 -2.16 2.65
C ALA A 299 -9.96 -1.43 2.75
N LYS A 300 -10.32 -0.95 3.96
CA LYS A 300 -11.51 -0.14 4.17
C LYS A 300 -11.43 1.19 3.41
N GLN A 301 -10.30 1.90 3.48
CA GLN A 301 -10.13 3.16 2.74
C GLN A 301 -10.26 2.97 1.23
N GLN A 302 -9.71 1.87 0.70
CA GLN A 302 -9.85 1.52 -0.71
C GLN A 302 -11.31 1.17 -1.07
N ALA A 303 -12.02 0.43 -0.21
CA ALA A 303 -13.45 0.14 -0.39
C ALA A 303 -14.30 1.42 -0.37
N ASP A 304 -14.08 2.32 0.60
CA ASP A 304 -14.74 3.62 0.72
C ASP A 304 -14.51 4.46 -0.55
N TYR A 305 -13.27 4.50 -1.06
CA TYR A 305 -12.94 5.16 -2.32
C TYR A 305 -13.71 4.56 -3.49
N ILE A 306 -13.70 3.23 -3.63
CA ILE A 306 -14.41 2.52 -4.71
C ILE A 306 -15.90 2.86 -4.70
N ILE A 307 -16.56 2.78 -3.55
CA ILE A 307 -17.98 3.13 -3.40
C ILE A 307 -18.19 4.60 -3.78
N SER A 308 -17.36 5.52 -3.26
CA SER A 308 -17.51 6.96 -3.53
C SER A 308 -17.45 7.33 -5.01
N GLN A 309 -16.77 6.53 -5.83
CA GLN A 309 -16.59 6.78 -7.27
C GLN A 309 -17.60 6.00 -8.13
N ALA A 310 -18.00 4.80 -7.72
CA ALA A 310 -18.84 3.91 -8.52
C ALA A 310 -20.33 3.96 -8.17
N ASP A 311 -20.69 4.34 -6.94
CA ASP A 311 -22.06 4.41 -6.43
C ASP A 311 -22.80 5.59 -7.07
N ALA A 312 -23.63 5.29 -8.06
CA ALA A 312 -24.27 6.30 -8.90
C ALA A 312 -25.57 6.82 -8.26
N ASP A 313 -26.30 5.95 -7.56
CA ASP A 313 -27.56 6.28 -6.92
C ASP A 313 -27.42 6.70 -5.45
N LYS A 314 -26.21 6.56 -4.88
CA LYS A 314 -25.81 6.97 -3.54
C LYS A 314 -26.50 6.17 -2.43
N ASP A 315 -26.76 4.89 -2.67
CA ASP A 315 -27.35 4.00 -1.68
C ASP A 315 -26.31 3.39 -0.71
N GLY A 316 -25.02 3.66 -0.93
CA GLY A 316 -23.89 3.21 -0.11
C GLY A 316 -23.43 1.79 -0.42
N ARG A 317 -23.94 1.17 -1.49
CA ARG A 317 -23.61 -0.17 -1.95
C ARG A 317 -23.45 -0.17 -3.46
N LEU A 318 -22.86 -1.21 -4.03
CA LEU A 318 -22.63 -1.29 -5.47
C LEU A 318 -23.39 -2.45 -6.09
N THR A 319 -24.20 -2.14 -7.08
CA THR A 319 -24.76 -3.15 -7.99
C THR A 319 -23.71 -3.59 -9.02
N LEU A 320 -23.86 -4.79 -9.59
CA LEU A 320 -23.01 -5.22 -10.70
C LEU A 320 -23.00 -4.21 -11.86
N ARG A 321 -24.13 -3.54 -12.09
CA ARG A 321 -24.23 -2.53 -13.16
C ARG A 321 -23.33 -1.34 -12.89
N GLU A 322 -23.30 -0.83 -11.66
CA GLU A 322 -22.42 0.28 -11.27
C GLU A 322 -20.94 -0.09 -11.37
N MET A 323 -20.60 -1.32 -10.97
CA MET A 323 -19.22 -1.82 -11.12
C MET A 323 -18.79 -1.86 -12.59
N ILE A 324 -19.68 -2.32 -13.49
CA ILE A 324 -19.43 -2.41 -14.93
C ILE A 324 -19.40 -1.03 -15.61
N ASP A 325 -20.25 -0.10 -15.17
CA ASP A 325 -20.33 1.25 -15.73
C ASP A 325 -19.10 2.10 -15.31
N SER A 326 -18.44 1.74 -14.19
CA SER A 326 -17.23 2.39 -13.67
C SER A 326 -16.05 1.42 -13.44
N PRO A 327 -15.60 0.66 -14.46
CA PRO A 327 -14.68 -0.46 -14.25
C PRO A 327 -13.28 0.00 -13.82
N TYR A 328 -12.86 1.19 -14.27
CA TYR A 328 -11.53 1.75 -14.00
C TYR A 328 -11.28 2.07 -12.52
N VAL A 329 -12.32 2.30 -11.72
CA VAL A 329 -12.22 2.60 -10.29
C VAL A 329 -11.56 1.43 -9.55
N PHE A 330 -11.92 0.19 -9.92
CA PHE A 330 -11.41 -1.05 -9.32
C PHE A 330 -9.96 -1.34 -9.68
N TYR A 331 -9.49 -0.81 -10.82
CA TYR A 331 -8.14 -1.02 -11.31
C TYR A 331 -7.27 0.23 -11.11
N SER A 332 -7.72 1.21 -10.30
CA SER A 332 -6.97 2.43 -9.91
C SER A 332 -5.59 2.14 -9.32
N ALA A 333 -5.46 1.03 -8.60
CA ALA A 333 -4.18 0.48 -8.12
C ALA A 333 -3.14 0.24 -9.23
N ILE A 334 -3.55 0.13 -10.49
CA ILE A 334 -2.72 -0.16 -11.68
C ILE A 334 -2.58 1.12 -12.54
N PHE A 335 -3.22 2.23 -12.15
CA PHE A 335 -3.21 3.49 -12.90
C PHE A 335 -2.33 4.58 -12.26
N ASN A 336 -1.90 4.42 -11.02
CA ASN A 336 -1.16 5.46 -10.28
C ASN A 336 0.35 5.38 -10.52
N GLU A 337 0.83 6.04 -11.59
CA GLU A 337 2.23 6.49 -11.74
C GLU A 337 2.31 7.81 -12.56
N ASP A 338 1.26 8.65 -12.57
CA ASP A 338 1.23 9.91 -13.33
C ASP A 338 1.04 11.16 -12.44
N ASP A 339 1.34 11.08 -11.13
CA ASP A 339 1.71 12.27 -10.37
C ASP A 339 3.24 12.36 -10.30
N GLU A 340 3.84 12.80 -11.42
CA GLU A 340 4.98 13.72 -11.39
C GLU A 340 4.53 15.04 -10.72
N SER A 341 4.07 14.97 -9.47
CA SER A 341 4.17 16.12 -8.59
C SER A 341 5.50 15.97 -7.89
N ASP A 342 6.41 16.90 -8.21
CA ASP A 342 7.52 17.31 -7.37
C ASP A 342 7.02 17.51 -5.92
N TYR A 343 6.83 16.44 -5.16
CA TYR A 343 6.94 16.50 -3.72
C TYR A 343 8.42 16.53 -3.45
N GLU A 344 8.92 17.76 -3.56
CA GLU A 344 10.11 18.23 -2.88
C GLU A 344 10.23 17.47 -1.55
N TYR A 345 11.23 16.60 -1.54
CA TYR A 345 11.69 15.83 -0.40
C TYR A 345 11.83 16.80 0.77
N HIS A 346 10.86 16.82 1.67
CA HIS A 346 11.08 17.36 2.98
C HIS A 346 11.72 16.24 3.78
N ASP A 347 13.06 16.26 3.74
CA ASP A 347 13.90 15.82 4.84
C ASP A 347 13.22 16.18 6.17
N GLU A 348 13.20 15.19 7.05
CA GLU A 348 13.46 15.33 8.49
C GLU A 348 12.90 16.61 9.12
N PHE A 349 11.76 16.48 9.80
CA PHE A 349 11.50 16.98 11.16
C PHE A 349 9.99 16.93 11.39
N ARG A 350 9.52 15.88 12.07
CA ARG A 350 8.79 16.05 13.33
C ARG A 350 8.36 14.76 13.98
#